data_AF-A0AAF0DW96-F1
#
_entry.id   AF-A0AAF0DW96-F1
#
_cell.length_a   1.000
_cell.length_b   1.000
_cell.length_c   1.000
_cell.angle_alpha   90.00
_cell.angle_beta   90.00
_cell.angle_gamma   90.00
#
_symmetry.space_group_name_H-M   'P 1'
#
loop_
_entity.id
_entity.type
_entity.pdbx_description
1 polymer ?
#
loop_
_entity_poly.entity_id
_entity_poly.type
_entity_poly.pdbx_seq_one_letter_code
_entity_poly.pdbx_strand_id
1 'polypeptide(L)'
;MDAAPVEEAVPVQAPHDSDAESPREDIPLSAKTMTATNAAGGTFGMGIDQFELPKASIQKLARSELPDSVQLRKDSLAALVKSSSVFVSYLTAASHDVAIARGNKTISAAHVLDALRELDFPAPMRKELREQLEAYRALQKKSAAAKADNAARNRAEKRAKAASAKAGDADADTTLDAATDADTTLDVETDAVDDDEMAMEESVDVSASHAPASNEAAQAPPAPPAPDTMELEGERHA
;
A
#
# COMPACT_ATOMS: atom_id res chain seq x y z
N MET A 1 -33.38 41.81 80.36
CA MET A 1 -34.13 40.56 80.14
C MET A 1 -33.88 40.24 78.67
N ASP A 2 -33.13 39.25 78.24
CA ASP A 2 -32.54 38.08 78.88
C ASP A 2 -31.54 37.48 77.85
N ALA A 3 -30.47 36.84 78.33
CA ALA A 3 -29.58 35.87 77.65
C ALA A 3 -28.91 36.18 76.28
N ALA A 4 -27.57 36.20 76.28
CA ALA A 4 -26.73 35.56 75.25
C ALA A 4 -26.38 34.12 75.73
N PRO A 5 -25.61 33.26 75.02
CA PRO A 5 -25.12 33.21 73.63
C PRO A 5 -25.46 31.82 72.98
N VAL A 6 -24.89 31.45 71.82
CA VAL A 6 -24.24 30.13 71.56
C VAL A 6 -23.70 30.09 70.11
N GLU A 7 -22.45 29.65 70.05
CA GLU A 7 -21.53 29.38 68.94
C GLU A 7 -21.78 27.95 68.37
N GLU A 8 -20.87 27.45 67.51
CA GLU A 8 -20.82 26.11 66.87
C GLU A 8 -21.64 25.91 65.57
N ALA A 9 -21.11 25.38 64.46
CA ALA A 9 -19.80 24.81 64.15
C ALA A 9 -19.60 24.74 62.61
N VAL A 10 -18.36 24.94 62.16
CA VAL A 10 -17.78 24.45 60.88
C VAL A 10 -17.40 22.97 61.13
N PRO A 11 -17.23 21.99 60.18
CA PRO A 11 -16.79 22.15 58.79
C PRO A 11 -17.14 21.00 57.77
N VAL A 12 -16.46 20.98 56.60
CA VAL A 12 -15.95 19.78 55.88
C VAL A 12 -16.75 19.12 54.71
N GLN A 13 -16.11 19.21 53.52
CA GLN A 13 -15.93 18.25 52.39
C GLN A 13 -17.05 17.85 51.39
N ALA A 14 -16.75 18.08 50.10
CA ALA A 14 -17.15 17.30 48.91
C ALA A 14 -16.54 15.86 48.97
N PRO A 15 -16.87 14.83 48.13
CA PRO A 15 -17.26 14.88 46.69
C PRO A 15 -18.21 13.72 46.17
N HIS A 16 -18.43 13.66 44.84
CA HIS A 16 -18.97 12.53 44.00
C HIS A 16 -20.47 12.16 44.15
N ASP A 17 -21.28 11.67 43.19
CA ASP A 17 -21.23 11.06 41.85
C ASP A 17 -22.67 11.17 41.22
N SER A 18 -22.86 11.42 39.90
CA SER A 18 -23.29 10.49 38.83
C SER A 18 -24.78 10.49 38.42
N ASP A 19 -25.00 10.41 37.09
CA ASP A 19 -26.18 9.94 36.33
C ASP A 19 -27.47 10.79 36.33
N ALA A 20 -28.31 10.86 35.28
CA ALA A 20 -28.22 10.64 33.84
C ALA A 20 -29.60 11.09 33.28
N GLU A 21 -29.67 11.20 31.94
CA GLU A 21 -30.87 11.02 31.11
C GLU A 21 -31.61 12.28 30.61
N SER A 22 -31.41 12.55 29.31
CA SER A 22 -32.27 13.36 28.44
C SER A 22 -32.37 12.66 27.07
N PRO A 23 -33.48 12.86 26.34
CA PRO A 23 -34.13 11.81 25.55
C PRO A 23 -33.51 11.58 24.17
N ARG A 24 -33.53 10.33 23.69
CA ARG A 24 -33.09 9.94 22.34
C ARG A 24 -34.14 10.36 21.31
N GLU A 25 -33.71 11.13 20.31
CA GLU A 25 -34.48 11.47 19.10
C GLU A 25 -34.39 10.34 18.08
N ASP A 26 -35.53 9.76 17.69
CA ASP A 26 -35.63 8.81 16.60
C ASP A 26 -35.74 9.55 15.25
N ILE A 27 -34.61 9.71 14.56
CA ILE A 27 -34.59 10.10 13.14
C ILE A 27 -34.53 8.78 12.33
N PRO A 28 -35.59 8.39 11.59
CA PRO A 28 -35.54 7.19 10.77
C PRO A 28 -34.62 7.43 9.56
N LEU A 29 -33.38 6.95 9.62
CA LEU A 29 -32.52 6.81 8.44
C LEU A 29 -33.19 5.84 7.47
N SER A 30 -33.83 6.39 6.43
CA SER A 30 -34.39 5.62 5.34
C SER A 30 -33.28 4.83 4.64
N ALA A 31 -33.23 3.54 4.93
CA ALA A 31 -32.29 2.53 4.42
C ALA A 31 -32.34 2.31 2.89
N LYS A 32 -32.99 3.20 2.13
CA LYS A 32 -33.22 3.05 0.69
C LYS A 32 -32.15 3.71 -0.19
N THR A 33 -31.35 4.63 0.34
CA THR A 33 -30.32 5.34 -0.45
C THR A 33 -28.91 4.73 -0.29
N MET A 34 -28.67 3.92 0.75
CA MET A 34 -27.38 3.24 0.99
C MET A 34 -27.24 1.87 0.28
N THR A 35 -28.22 1.45 -0.52
CA THR A 35 -28.21 0.12 -1.14
C THR A 35 -27.51 0.07 -2.50
N ALA A 36 -27.19 1.22 -3.12
CA ALA A 36 -26.78 1.25 -4.53
C ALA A 36 -25.26 1.18 -4.78
N THR A 37 -24.39 1.46 -3.79
CA THR A 37 -22.93 1.40 -4.00
C THR A 37 -22.26 0.14 -3.43
N ASN A 38 -22.95 -0.64 -2.59
CA ASN A 38 -22.32 -1.75 -1.86
C ASN A 38 -22.82 -3.15 -2.27
N ALA A 39 -23.71 -3.24 -3.26
CA ALA A 39 -24.31 -4.51 -3.69
C ALA A 39 -23.51 -5.26 -4.78
N ALA A 40 -22.48 -4.65 -5.37
CA ALA A 40 -21.76 -5.23 -6.52
C ALA A 40 -20.51 -6.07 -6.16
N GLY A 41 -20.04 -6.03 -4.92
CA GLY A 41 -18.90 -6.85 -4.47
C GLY A 41 -19.16 -7.32 -3.05
N GLY A 42 -19.40 -8.62 -2.85
CA GLY A 42 -19.86 -9.23 -1.59
C GLY A 42 -18.89 -9.19 -0.41
N THR A 43 -18.21 -8.07 -0.17
CA THR A 43 -17.18 -7.91 0.87
C THR A 43 -17.73 -7.37 2.19
N PHE A 44 -18.94 -6.78 2.21
CA PHE A 44 -19.50 -6.15 3.41
C PHE A 44 -19.93 -7.14 4.53
N GLY A 45 -19.82 -8.45 4.28
CA GLY A 45 -20.03 -9.52 5.27
C GLY A 45 -18.79 -10.37 5.56
N MET A 46 -17.66 -10.08 4.91
CA MET A 46 -16.38 -10.70 5.25
C MET A 46 -15.74 -9.88 6.38
N GLY A 47 -15.25 -10.56 7.41
CA GLY A 47 -14.59 -9.89 8.53
C GLY A 47 -13.35 -9.12 8.07
N ILE A 48 -12.89 -8.19 8.91
CA ILE A 48 -11.67 -7.41 8.65
C ILE A 48 -10.42 -8.29 8.43
N ASP A 49 -10.49 -9.55 8.87
CA ASP A 49 -9.43 -10.55 8.75
C ASP A 49 -9.03 -10.83 7.27
N GLN A 50 -9.92 -10.57 6.31
CA GLN A 50 -9.66 -10.77 4.88
C GLN A 50 -8.80 -9.66 4.26
N PHE A 51 -8.71 -8.52 4.94
CA PHE A 51 -7.95 -7.34 4.49
C PHE A 51 -6.69 -7.12 5.35
N GLU A 52 -6.27 -8.12 6.14
CA GLU A 52 -5.06 -8.04 6.94
C GLU A 52 -3.82 -7.95 6.05
N LEU A 53 -2.96 -6.97 6.33
CA LEU A 53 -1.66 -6.87 5.70
C LEU A 53 -0.73 -7.99 6.20
N PRO A 54 0.29 -8.40 5.41
CA PRO A 54 1.24 -9.42 5.84
C PRO A 54 1.86 -9.10 7.21
N LYS A 55 1.60 -9.97 8.19
CA LYS A 55 2.01 -9.76 9.59
C LYS A 55 3.51 -9.48 9.73
N ALA A 56 4.33 -10.14 8.90
CA ALA A 56 5.78 -9.94 8.88
C ALA A 56 6.19 -8.51 8.50
N SER A 57 5.48 -7.87 7.57
CA SER A 57 5.75 -6.49 7.15
C SER A 57 5.42 -5.51 8.28
N ILE A 58 4.25 -5.67 8.91
CA ILE A 58 3.82 -4.84 10.05
C ILE A 58 4.75 -5.03 11.24
N GLN A 59 5.17 -6.26 11.53
CA GLN A 59 6.09 -6.55 12.63
C GLN A 59 7.47 -5.93 12.42
N LYS A 60 7.99 -5.95 11.18
CA LYS A 60 9.27 -5.30 10.85
C LYS A 60 9.20 -3.79 11.03
N LEU A 61 8.13 -3.16 10.54
CA LEU A 61 7.90 -1.73 10.69
C LEU A 61 7.72 -1.33 12.17
N ALA A 62 6.91 -2.07 12.93
CA ALA A 62 6.71 -1.78 14.34
C ALA A 62 8.01 -1.89 15.15
N ARG A 63 8.92 -2.80 14.77
CA ARG A 63 10.23 -2.93 15.42
C ARG A 63 11.25 -1.88 15.00
N SER A 64 11.14 -1.27 13.81
CA SER A 64 12.05 -0.19 13.41
C SER A 64 11.87 1.07 14.26
N GLU A 65 10.65 1.27 14.79
CA GLU A 65 10.30 2.40 15.64
C GLU A 65 10.50 2.13 17.14
N LEU A 66 10.98 0.94 17.52
CA LEU A 66 11.18 0.54 18.91
C LEU A 66 12.66 0.26 19.20
N PRO A 67 13.17 0.63 20.38
CA PRO A 67 14.49 0.19 20.82
C PRO A 67 14.57 -1.33 20.98
N ASP A 68 15.77 -1.91 20.81
CA ASP A 68 16.01 -3.36 20.91
C ASP A 68 15.61 -3.97 22.27
N SER A 69 15.54 -3.16 23.32
CA SER A 69 15.10 -3.58 24.64
C SER A 69 13.59 -3.84 24.74
N VAL A 70 12.78 -3.34 23.80
CA VAL A 70 11.32 -3.41 23.85
C VAL A 70 10.81 -4.62 23.05
N GLN A 71 10.08 -5.50 23.74
CA GLN A 71 9.45 -6.65 23.11
C GLN A 71 7.99 -6.38 22.77
N LEU A 72 7.61 -6.62 21.51
CA LEU A 72 6.23 -6.54 21.05
C LEU A 72 5.48 -7.85 21.36
N ARG A 73 4.40 -7.77 22.15
CA ARG A 73 3.56 -8.94 22.47
C ARG A 73 2.70 -9.37 21.26
N LYS A 74 2.27 -10.63 21.27
CA LYS A 74 1.43 -11.22 20.19
C LYS A 74 0.13 -10.43 19.97
N ASP A 75 -0.56 -10.07 21.06
CA ASP A 75 -1.84 -9.36 20.97
C ASP A 75 -1.67 -7.93 20.46
N SER A 76 -0.57 -7.25 20.83
CA SER A 76 -0.23 -5.93 20.32
C SER A 76 0.01 -5.96 18.81
N LEU A 77 0.74 -6.97 18.33
CA LEU A 77 0.97 -7.15 16.90
C LEU A 77 -0.34 -7.46 16.16
N ALA A 78 -1.20 -8.31 16.73
CA ALA A 78 -2.50 -8.61 16.14
C ALA A 78 -3.39 -7.35 16.05
N ALA A 79 -3.38 -6.49 17.07
CA ALA A 79 -4.09 -5.23 17.07
C ALA A 79 -3.54 -4.25 16.01
N LEU A 80 -2.21 -4.17 15.83
CA LEU A 80 -1.59 -3.35 14.78
C LEU A 80 -1.99 -3.81 13.37
N VAL A 81 -2.03 -5.13 13.14
CA VAL A 81 -2.43 -5.69 11.85
C VAL A 81 -3.88 -5.36 11.53
N LYS A 82 -4.80 -5.58 12.48
CA LYS A 82 -6.23 -5.26 12.32
C LYS A 82 -6.48 -3.75 12.18
N SER A 83 -5.84 -2.93 13.01
CA SER A 83 -5.97 -1.47 12.95
C SER A 83 -5.41 -0.88 11.66
N SER A 84 -4.40 -1.50 11.05
CA SER A 84 -3.88 -1.06 9.74
C SER A 84 -4.96 -1.14 8.65
N SER A 85 -5.74 -2.22 8.61
CA SER A 85 -6.85 -2.37 7.65
C SER A 85 -7.96 -1.34 7.88
N VAL A 86 -8.29 -1.08 9.14
CA VAL A 86 -9.26 -0.03 9.52
C VAL A 86 -8.73 1.36 9.17
N PHE A 87 -7.44 1.62 9.38
CA PHE A 87 -6.80 2.90 9.06
C PHE A 87 -6.86 3.21 7.56
N VAL A 88 -6.54 2.24 6.69
CA VAL A 88 -6.63 2.42 5.23
C VAL A 88 -8.07 2.73 4.82
N SER A 89 -9.04 1.99 5.38
CA SER A 89 -10.46 2.19 5.09
C SER A 89 -10.95 3.57 5.55
N TYR A 90 -10.55 3.99 6.75
CA TYR A 90 -10.90 5.29 7.32
C TYR A 90 -10.30 6.45 6.53
N LEU A 91 -9.01 6.37 6.19
CA LEU A 91 -8.35 7.40 5.38
C LEU A 91 -8.96 7.49 3.98
N THR A 92 -9.35 6.35 3.40
CA THR A 92 -10.03 6.30 2.10
C THR A 92 -11.40 7.00 2.17
N ALA A 93 -12.19 6.74 3.22
CA ALA A 93 -13.47 7.40 3.42
C ALA A 93 -13.31 8.92 3.60
N ALA A 94 -12.37 9.37 4.45
CA ALA A 94 -12.10 10.80 4.62
C ALA A 94 -11.62 11.46 3.30
N SER A 95 -10.77 10.77 2.54
CA SER A 95 -10.28 11.27 1.24
C SER A 95 -11.40 11.34 0.19
N HIS A 96 -12.35 10.41 0.26
CA HIS A 96 -13.53 10.41 -0.59
C HIS A 96 -14.45 11.59 -0.28
N ASP A 97 -14.68 11.91 1.00
CA ASP A 97 -15.49 13.07 1.40
C ASP A 97 -14.85 14.38 0.92
N VAL A 98 -13.53 14.51 1.03
CA VAL A 98 -12.77 15.65 0.45
C VAL A 98 -12.89 15.71 -1.08
N ALA A 99 -12.89 14.56 -1.77
CA ALA A 99 -13.05 14.50 -3.22
C ALA A 99 -14.45 14.98 -3.64
N ILE A 100 -15.50 14.48 -2.98
CA ILE A 100 -16.90 14.88 -3.23
C ILE A 100 -17.09 16.37 -2.94
N ALA A 101 -16.53 16.88 -1.84
CA ALA A 101 -16.61 18.31 -1.50
C ALA A 101 -15.99 19.21 -2.59
N ARG A 102 -15.08 18.67 -3.40
CA ARG A 102 -14.46 19.36 -4.55
C ARG A 102 -15.14 19.07 -5.89
N GLY A 103 -16.22 18.31 -5.91
CA GLY A 103 -16.94 17.91 -7.13
C GLY A 103 -16.24 16.81 -7.94
N ASN A 104 -15.24 16.12 -7.36
CA ASN A 104 -14.48 15.08 -8.02
C ASN A 104 -15.07 13.70 -7.74
N LYS A 105 -15.23 12.87 -8.78
CA LYS A 105 -15.67 11.46 -8.65
C LYS A 105 -14.52 10.50 -8.31
N THR A 106 -13.28 10.95 -8.51
CA THR A 106 -12.07 10.15 -8.33
C THR A 106 -11.22 10.71 -7.19
N ILE A 107 -10.70 9.84 -6.33
CA ILE A 107 -9.76 10.23 -5.27
C ILE A 107 -8.39 10.50 -5.89
N SER A 108 -7.90 11.73 -5.73
CA SER A 108 -6.56 12.14 -6.13
C SER A 108 -5.62 12.23 -4.92
N ALA A 109 -4.31 12.26 -5.17
CA ALA A 109 -3.32 12.44 -4.10
C ALA A 109 -3.52 13.74 -3.30
N ALA A 110 -4.08 14.79 -3.91
CA ALA A 110 -4.39 16.03 -3.22
C ALA A 110 -5.49 15.82 -2.17
N HIS A 111 -6.51 15.01 -2.47
CA HIS A 111 -7.60 14.71 -1.54
C HIS A 111 -7.08 13.98 -0.30
N VAL A 112 -6.15 13.03 -0.47
CA VAL A 112 -5.53 12.31 0.66
C VAL A 112 -4.71 13.26 1.55
N LEU A 113 -3.93 14.17 0.96
CA LEU A 113 -3.14 15.14 1.72
C LEU A 113 -3.99 16.14 2.50
N ASP A 114 -5.13 16.54 1.94
CA ASP A 114 -6.10 17.41 2.62
C ASP A 114 -6.88 16.65 3.71
N ALA A 115 -7.27 15.40 3.47
CA ALA A 115 -7.89 14.55 4.49
C ALA A 115 -6.96 14.35 5.70
N LEU A 116 -5.66 14.13 5.48
CA LEU A 116 -4.70 14.05 6.60
C LEU A 116 -4.58 15.35 7.41
N ARG A 117 -4.87 16.52 6.80
CA ARG A 117 -4.94 17.79 7.53
C ARG A 117 -6.22 17.86 8.36
N GLU A 118 -7.35 17.43 7.81
CA GLU A 118 -8.66 17.43 8.49
C GLU A 118 -8.71 16.41 9.64
N LEU A 119 -8.02 15.29 9.50
CA LEU A 119 -7.83 14.27 10.54
C LEU A 119 -6.74 14.63 11.57
N ASP A 120 -6.24 15.87 11.56
CA ASP A 120 -5.23 16.40 12.48
C ASP A 120 -3.92 15.58 12.59
N PHE A 121 -3.53 14.86 11.52
CA PHE A 121 -2.25 14.14 11.54
C PHE A 121 -1.07 15.10 11.67
N PRO A 122 0.00 14.75 12.40
CA PRO A 122 1.10 15.66 12.68
C PRO A 122 1.72 16.30 11.43
N ALA A 123 2.05 17.60 11.51
CA ALA A 123 2.66 18.33 10.41
C ALA A 123 3.94 17.67 9.83
N PRO A 124 4.86 17.11 10.64
CA PRO A 124 6.03 16.39 10.12
C PRO A 124 5.65 15.20 9.22
N MET A 125 4.66 14.41 9.63
CA MET A 125 4.19 13.24 8.86
C MET A 125 3.58 13.67 7.52
N ARG A 126 2.77 14.75 7.52
CA ARG A 126 2.20 15.30 6.29
C ARG A 126 3.25 15.91 5.37
N LYS A 127 4.39 16.37 5.91
CA LYS A 127 5.51 16.88 5.12
C LYS A 127 6.25 15.72 4.46
N GLU A 128 6.60 14.69 5.22
CA GLU A 128 7.26 13.49 4.71
C GLU A 128 6.46 12.83 3.58
N LEU A 129 5.14 12.72 3.73
CA LEU A 129 4.28 12.16 2.70
C LEU A 129 4.29 12.98 1.39
N ARG A 130 4.42 14.30 1.46
CA ARG A 130 4.57 15.15 0.26
C ARG A 130 5.89 14.91 -0.44
N GLU A 131 6.98 14.77 0.31
CA GLU A 131 8.31 14.44 -0.23
C GLU A 131 8.29 13.06 -0.92
N GLN A 132 7.65 12.06 -0.32
CA GLN A 132 7.47 10.74 -0.93
C GLN A 132 6.63 10.78 -2.22
N LEU A 133 5.59 11.62 -2.27
CA LEU A 133 4.78 11.84 -3.47
C LEU A 133 5.63 12.45 -4.60
N GLU A 134 6.45 13.44 -4.30
CA GLU A 134 7.35 14.06 -5.28
C GLU A 134 8.38 13.06 -5.82
N ALA A 135 8.98 12.26 -4.93
CA ALA A 135 9.90 11.18 -5.30
C ALA A 135 9.22 10.13 -6.21
N TYR A 136 7.98 9.74 -5.87
CA TYR A 136 7.20 8.82 -6.70
C TYR A 136 6.94 9.38 -8.10
N ARG A 137 6.56 10.66 -8.22
CA ARG A 137 6.34 11.31 -9.53
C ARG A 137 7.64 11.39 -10.35
N ALA A 138 8.77 11.67 -9.71
CA ALA A 138 10.07 11.69 -10.38
C ALA A 138 10.44 10.28 -10.91
N LEU A 139 10.20 9.25 -10.11
CA LEU A 139 10.45 7.86 -10.50
C LEU A 139 9.57 7.44 -11.69
N GLN A 140 8.30 7.84 -11.70
CA GLN A 140 7.39 7.55 -12.81
C GLN A 140 7.82 8.22 -14.12
N LYS A 141 8.30 9.47 -14.06
CA LYS A 141 8.84 10.15 -15.25
C LYS A 141 10.09 9.45 -15.79
N LYS A 142 11.00 9.03 -14.90
CA LYS A 142 12.22 8.30 -15.27
C LYS A 142 11.91 6.93 -15.89
N SER A 143 10.95 6.20 -15.33
CA SER A 143 10.56 4.88 -15.84
C SER A 143 9.90 4.98 -17.22
N ALA A 144 9.07 6.01 -17.46
CA ALA A 144 8.49 6.30 -18.76
C ALA A 144 9.57 6.63 -19.81
N ALA A 145 10.54 7.49 -19.46
CA ALA A 145 11.65 7.82 -20.34
C ALA A 145 12.52 6.60 -20.69
N ALA A 146 12.80 5.73 -19.71
CA ALA A 146 13.56 4.50 -19.94
C ALA A 146 12.81 3.50 -20.85
N LYS A 147 11.49 3.40 -20.71
CA LYS A 147 10.66 2.59 -21.61
C LYS A 147 10.67 3.13 -23.05
N ALA A 148 10.60 4.46 -23.21
CA ALA A 148 10.66 5.09 -24.52
C ALA A 148 12.03 4.90 -25.21
N ASP A 149 13.14 5.03 -24.48
CA ASP A 149 14.50 4.79 -25.01
C ASP A 149 14.68 3.33 -25.44
N ASN A 150 14.26 2.37 -24.61
CA ASN A 150 14.31 0.95 -24.97
C ASN A 150 13.44 0.62 -26.19
N ALA A 151 12.24 1.20 -26.29
CA ALA A 151 11.38 1.01 -27.47
C ALA A 151 12.02 1.59 -28.75
N ALA A 152 12.68 2.74 -28.65
CA ALA A 152 13.40 3.36 -29.76
C ALA A 152 14.60 2.51 -30.20
N ARG A 153 15.40 2.01 -29.25
CA ARG A 153 16.52 1.10 -29.53
C ARG A 153 16.07 -0.20 -30.17
N ASN A 154 15.02 -0.84 -29.63
CA ASN A 154 14.48 -2.08 -30.19
C ASN A 154 13.96 -1.88 -31.63
N ARG A 155 13.34 -0.74 -31.94
CA ARG A 155 12.92 -0.40 -33.31
C ARG A 155 14.11 -0.17 -34.23
N ALA A 156 15.15 0.52 -33.75
CA ALA A 156 16.38 0.76 -34.51
C ALA A 156 17.12 -0.55 -34.82
N GLU A 157 17.25 -1.46 -33.85
CA GLU A 157 17.87 -2.77 -34.03
C GLU A 157 17.07 -3.67 -34.99
N LYS A 158 15.74 -3.66 -34.91
CA LYS A 158 14.88 -4.41 -35.83
C LYS A 158 14.99 -3.87 -37.26
N ARG A 159 15.10 -2.55 -37.43
CA ARG A 159 15.32 -1.90 -38.73
C ARG A 159 16.71 -2.17 -39.30
N ALA A 160 17.75 -2.19 -38.46
CA ALA A 160 19.11 -2.54 -38.86
C ALA A 160 19.24 -4.02 -39.28
N LYS A 161 18.61 -4.95 -38.55
CA LYS A 161 18.54 -6.37 -38.93
C LYS A 161 17.77 -6.60 -40.23
N ALA A 162 16.65 -5.89 -40.43
CA ALA A 162 15.89 -5.96 -41.68
C ALA A 162 16.67 -5.39 -42.88
N ALA A 163 17.49 -4.35 -42.68
CA ALA A 163 18.36 -3.81 -43.71
C ALA A 163 19.52 -4.75 -44.06
N SER A 164 20.11 -5.43 -43.07
CA SER A 164 21.19 -6.40 -43.31
C SER A 164 20.72 -7.69 -43.97
N ALA A 165 19.47 -8.11 -43.75
CA ALA A 165 18.87 -9.27 -44.42
C ALA A 165 18.54 -9.00 -45.90
N LYS A 166 18.42 -7.73 -46.30
CA LYS A 166 18.09 -7.32 -47.68
C LYS A 166 19.31 -7.05 -48.56
N ALA A 167 20.53 -7.21 -48.02
CA ALA A 167 21.79 -7.06 -48.75
C ALA A 167 22.43 -8.39 -49.17
N GLY A 168 21.77 -9.52 -48.91
CA GLY A 168 22.25 -10.87 -49.22
C GLY A 168 21.64 -11.51 -50.47
N ASP A 169 20.79 -10.80 -51.21
CA ASP A 169 20.16 -11.30 -52.44
C ASP A 169 20.31 -10.24 -53.54
N ALA A 170 21.40 -10.38 -54.30
CA ALA A 170 21.66 -9.60 -55.51
C ALA A 170 22.34 -10.52 -56.53
N ASP A 171 21.58 -11.48 -57.05
CA ASP A 171 21.79 -12.04 -58.39
C ASP A 171 20.48 -12.68 -58.90
N ALA A 172 19.72 -11.94 -59.73
CA ALA A 172 18.86 -12.45 -60.82
C ALA A 172 17.92 -11.34 -61.36
N ASP A 173 18.41 -10.71 -62.41
CA ASP A 173 17.79 -10.17 -63.63
C ASP A 173 16.24 -10.11 -63.84
N THR A 174 15.85 -9.00 -64.51
CA THR A 174 14.73 -8.67 -65.42
C THR A 174 13.27 -8.60 -64.95
N THR A 175 12.67 -7.40 -64.90
CA THR A 175 11.91 -6.73 -65.99
C THR A 175 11.10 -5.55 -65.46
N LEU A 176 10.98 -4.52 -66.29
CA LEU A 176 10.20 -3.30 -66.08
C LEU A 176 8.69 -3.55 -66.10
N ASP A 177 7.91 -2.82 -65.29
CA ASP A 177 6.78 -2.03 -65.80
C ASP A 177 6.41 -0.90 -64.81
N ALA A 178 5.78 0.13 -65.35
CA ALA A 178 5.84 1.51 -64.90
C ALA A 178 4.56 2.04 -64.22
N ALA A 179 4.76 3.16 -63.52
CA ALA A 179 3.87 4.33 -63.38
C ALA A 179 2.57 4.23 -62.56
N THR A 180 2.50 5.05 -61.51
CA THR A 180 1.58 6.20 -61.29
C THR A 180 1.86 6.73 -59.87
N ASP A 181 2.48 7.92 -59.67
CA ASP A 181 1.88 9.28 -59.72
C ASP A 181 0.68 9.39 -58.76
N ALA A 182 0.50 10.36 -57.85
CA ALA A 182 1.21 11.46 -57.24
C ALA A 182 0.33 11.91 -56.04
N ASP A 183 0.80 12.88 -55.23
CA ASP A 183 -0.08 13.88 -54.55
C ASP A 183 -0.89 13.38 -53.32
N THR A 184 -1.05 14.04 -52.17
CA THR A 184 -0.50 15.24 -51.53
C THR A 184 -0.72 15.22 -50.00
N THR A 185 -0.09 16.20 -49.33
CA THR A 185 -0.48 16.91 -48.09
C THR A 185 -0.52 16.11 -46.78
N LEU A 186 0.43 16.35 -45.86
CA LEU A 186 0.34 17.35 -44.78
C LEU A 186 -0.95 17.21 -43.98
N ASP A 187 -0.85 16.67 -42.76
CA ASP A 187 -1.33 17.42 -41.58
C ASP A 187 -0.66 16.91 -40.30
N VAL A 188 0.11 17.82 -39.71
CA VAL A 188 0.46 17.82 -38.29
C VAL A 188 -0.61 18.67 -37.64
N GLU A 189 -1.53 18.03 -36.93
CA GLU A 189 -2.27 18.68 -35.86
C GLU A 189 -2.06 17.87 -34.57
N THR A 190 -1.35 18.51 -33.67
CA THR A 190 -1.46 18.32 -32.24
C THR A 190 -2.86 18.75 -31.81
N ASP A 191 -3.65 17.83 -31.26
CA ASP A 191 -4.57 18.23 -30.21
C ASP A 191 -4.57 17.19 -29.09
N ALA A 192 -4.33 17.71 -27.91
CA ALA A 192 -4.38 16.98 -26.67
C ALA A 192 -5.85 16.78 -26.31
N VAL A 193 -6.27 15.54 -26.15
CA VAL A 193 -7.41 15.23 -25.29
C VAL A 193 -6.94 14.20 -24.28
N ASP A 194 -6.90 14.69 -23.05
CA ASP A 194 -6.69 13.97 -21.81
C ASP A 194 -7.78 12.90 -21.57
N ASP A 195 -7.42 12.04 -20.62
CA ASP A 195 -8.29 11.29 -19.70
C ASP A 195 -8.92 9.95 -20.16
N ASP A 196 -8.15 8.90 -19.87
CA ASP A 196 -8.53 7.77 -19.02
C ASP A 196 -9.85 7.03 -19.34
N GLU A 197 -9.75 6.06 -20.26
CA GLU A 197 -10.56 4.85 -20.18
C GLU A 197 -9.69 3.62 -20.52
N MET A 198 -8.98 3.09 -19.52
CA MET A 198 -8.43 1.72 -19.59
C MET A 198 -9.30 0.78 -18.78
N ALA A 199 -10.23 0.14 -19.48
CA ALA A 199 -10.90 -1.08 -19.05
C ALA A 199 -9.84 -2.15 -18.73
N MET A 200 -9.85 -2.63 -17.49
CA MET A 200 -9.03 -3.78 -17.10
C MET A 200 -9.66 -5.05 -17.67
N GLU A 201 -9.06 -5.64 -18.70
CA GLU A 201 -9.26 -7.06 -18.99
C GLU A 201 -8.20 -7.89 -18.24
N GLU A 202 -8.70 -8.69 -17.30
CA GLU A 202 -7.95 -9.64 -16.49
C GLU A 202 -7.79 -10.95 -17.25
N SER A 203 -6.57 -11.26 -17.72
CA SER A 203 -6.21 -12.62 -18.14
C SER A 203 -5.24 -13.23 -17.12
N VAL A 204 -5.78 -14.07 -16.24
CA VAL A 204 -5.02 -14.96 -15.35
C VAL A 204 -4.55 -16.19 -16.14
N ASP A 205 -3.27 -16.24 -16.50
CA ASP A 205 -2.63 -17.48 -16.96
C ASP A 205 -2.14 -18.27 -15.73
N VAL A 206 -2.95 -19.23 -15.29
CA VAL A 206 -2.53 -20.26 -14.33
C VAL A 206 -2.01 -21.46 -15.13
N SER A 207 -0.74 -21.42 -15.51
CA SER A 207 -0.06 -22.64 -15.97
C SER A 207 0.48 -23.42 -14.78
N ALA A 208 -0.35 -24.35 -14.31
CA ALA A 208 0.04 -25.43 -13.42
C ALA A 208 0.85 -26.48 -14.21
N SER A 209 2.12 -26.66 -13.87
CA SER A 209 2.85 -27.90 -14.16
C SER A 209 3.76 -28.26 -13.00
N HIS A 210 3.20 -28.93 -12.00
CA HIS A 210 3.96 -29.67 -11.00
C HIS A 210 3.79 -31.17 -11.30
N ALA A 211 4.89 -31.83 -11.68
CA ALA A 211 5.01 -33.28 -11.61
C ALA A 211 6.24 -33.59 -10.72
N PRO A 212 6.13 -34.53 -9.77
CA PRO A 212 7.19 -34.85 -8.82
C PRO A 212 8.09 -35.98 -9.36
N ALA A 213 9.40 -35.88 -9.14
CA ALA A 213 10.30 -37.03 -9.27
C ALA A 213 11.39 -36.95 -8.21
N SER A 214 11.53 -38.09 -7.53
CA SER A 214 12.28 -38.39 -6.33
C SER A 214 13.80 -38.32 -6.47
N ASN A 215 14.44 -38.21 -5.29
CA ASN A 215 15.71 -38.81 -4.85
C ASN A 215 16.79 -37.76 -4.52
N GLU A 216 17.24 -37.72 -3.26
CA GLU A 216 18.62 -38.08 -2.86
C GLU A 216 18.90 -37.73 -1.38
N ALA A 217 19.35 -38.75 -0.65
CA ALA A 217 20.21 -38.76 0.53
C ALA A 217 19.98 -37.78 1.70
N ALA A 218 19.56 -38.37 2.82
CA ALA A 218 19.75 -37.84 4.15
C ALA A 218 21.25 -37.60 4.46
N GLN A 219 21.60 -36.38 4.84
CA GLN A 219 22.85 -36.08 5.56
C GLN A 219 22.51 -35.24 6.78
N ALA A 220 22.65 -35.86 7.97
CA ALA A 220 22.46 -35.22 9.26
C ALA A 220 23.50 -34.12 9.51
N PRO A 221 23.18 -33.05 10.27
CA PRO A 221 24.16 -32.03 10.61
C PRO A 221 25.19 -32.58 11.63
N PRO A 222 26.49 -32.26 11.49
CA PRO A 222 27.50 -32.67 12.46
C PRO A 222 27.33 -31.93 13.80
N ALA A 223 27.46 -32.69 14.90
CA ALA A 223 27.40 -32.21 16.28
C ALA A 223 28.60 -31.31 16.64
N PRO A 224 28.45 -30.38 17.61
CA PRO A 224 29.54 -29.52 18.05
C PRO A 224 30.60 -30.31 18.85
N PRO A 225 31.90 -29.96 18.75
CA PRO A 225 32.96 -30.62 19.49
C PRO A 225 32.89 -30.32 21.00
N ALA A 226 33.16 -31.34 21.80
CA ALA A 226 33.22 -31.29 23.27
C ALA A 226 34.40 -30.42 23.77
N PRO A 227 34.30 -29.81 24.96
CA PRO A 227 35.36 -29.00 25.52
C PRO A 227 36.57 -29.85 25.94
N ASP A 228 37.74 -29.31 25.57
CA ASP A 228 39.08 -29.84 25.77
C ASP A 228 39.38 -30.08 27.27
N THR A 229 39.72 -31.33 27.60
CA THR A 229 40.16 -31.74 28.93
C THR A 229 41.59 -31.26 29.17
N MET A 230 41.76 -30.15 29.88
CA MET A 230 43.05 -29.82 30.49
C MET A 230 43.18 -30.55 31.83
N GLU A 231 44.21 -31.39 31.88
CA GLU A 231 44.79 -32.06 33.03
C GLU A 231 45.07 -31.08 34.17
N LEU A 232 44.69 -31.46 35.40
CA LEU A 232 45.40 -31.04 36.60
C LEU A 232 45.66 -32.28 37.46
N GLU A 233 46.93 -32.69 37.42
CA GLU A 233 47.55 -33.66 38.31
C GLU A 233 47.52 -33.20 39.78
N GLY A 234 47.56 -34.19 40.67
CA GLY A 234 47.88 -34.06 42.10
C GLY A 234 46.64 -34.11 42.99
N GLU A 235 46.62 -34.77 44.14
CA GLU A 235 47.66 -35.46 44.88
C GLU A 235 46.97 -36.24 46.01
N ARG A 236 47.41 -37.49 46.20
CA ARG A 236 47.52 -38.31 47.43
C ARG A 236 46.67 -38.04 48.71
N HIS A 237 46.36 -39.20 49.32
CA HIS A 237 46.08 -39.50 50.73
C HIS A 237 44.66 -39.17 51.22
N ALA A 238 43.93 -40.05 51.92
CA ALA A 238 44.29 -41.25 52.68
C ALA A 238 43.13 -42.27 52.66
#